data_AF-A0A914A6V7-F1
#
_entry.id   AF-A0A914A6V7-F1
#
_cell.length_a   1.000
_cell.length_b   1.000
_cell.length_c   1.000
_cell.angle_alpha   90.00
_cell.angle_beta   90.00
_cell.angle_gamma   90.00
#
_symmetry.space_group_name_H-M   'P 1'
#
loop_
_entity.id
_entity.type
_entity.pdbx_description
1 polymer ?
#
loop_
_entity_poly.entity_id
_entity_poly.type
_entity_poly.pdbx_seq_one_letter_code
_entity_poly.pdbx_strand_id
1 'polypeptide(L)'
;MWEMMSKRFIFGLISLHLMMGETAGKEMCKASIGHGWACPPTWYQWGRKCYKAITEPLTWFEAKDECTKMGGFLVAPRSHEETDFLVQLLPSKFWINCSDVEKEGV
;
A
#
# COMPACT_ATOMS: atom_id res chain seq x y z
N MET A 1 -18.62 -23.84 -39.51
CA MET A 1 -18.00 -24.18 -40.80
C MET A 1 -18.96 -23.71 -41.88
N TRP A 2 -18.97 -22.49 -42.43
CA TRP A 2 -18.27 -21.19 -42.34
C TRP A 2 -19.13 -20.27 -43.26
N GLU A 3 -19.43 -18.99 -43.00
CA GLU A 3 -18.54 -17.82 -43.07
C GLU A 3 -19.32 -16.58 -42.57
N MET A 4 -18.82 -15.87 -41.57
CA MET A 4 -18.05 -14.61 -41.67
C MET A 4 -18.86 -13.33 -41.41
N MET A 5 -18.84 -12.97 -40.12
CA MET A 5 -18.72 -11.62 -39.56
C MET A 5 -18.61 -10.43 -40.53
N SER A 6 -19.46 -9.41 -40.37
CA SER A 6 -19.00 -8.00 -40.39
C SER A 6 -20.02 -7.01 -39.79
N LYS A 7 -19.71 -6.57 -38.56
CA LYS A 7 -19.75 -5.17 -38.09
C LYS A 7 -21.09 -4.40 -38.15
N ARG A 8 -21.67 -4.11 -36.96
CA ARG A 8 -21.74 -2.75 -36.36
C ARG A 8 -22.66 -2.71 -35.12
N PHE A 9 -22.04 -2.46 -33.97
CA PHE A 9 -22.49 -1.62 -32.85
C PHE A 9 -23.95 -1.13 -32.87
N ILE A 10 -24.74 -1.50 -31.85
CA ILE A 10 -25.45 -0.55 -30.96
C ILE A 10 -25.46 -1.13 -29.53
N PHE A 11 -24.81 -0.41 -28.61
CA PHE A 11 -24.90 -0.57 -27.16
C PHE A 11 -26.31 -0.18 -26.69
N GLY A 12 -26.92 -0.95 -25.78
CA GLY A 12 -28.13 -0.50 -25.11
C GLY A 12 -28.72 -1.56 -24.19
N LEU A 13 -28.81 -1.23 -22.90
CA LEU A 13 -29.36 -2.01 -21.77
C LEU A 13 -28.35 -2.71 -20.85
N ILE A 14 -27.24 -2.02 -20.51
CA ILE A 14 -26.66 -2.17 -19.16
C ILE A 14 -26.97 -0.86 -18.42
N SER A 15 -27.77 -0.98 -17.37
CA SER A 15 -28.34 0.13 -16.61
C SER A 15 -27.28 1.13 -16.16
N LEU A 16 -27.51 2.40 -16.47
CA LEU A 16 -26.72 3.53 -15.99
C LEU A 16 -27.08 3.82 -14.52
N HIS A 17 -26.08 4.21 -13.74
CA HIS A 17 -26.16 4.90 -12.45
C HIS A 17 -26.34 4.07 -11.16
N LEU A 18 -25.21 3.66 -10.59
CA LEU A 18 -24.64 4.41 -9.46
C LEU A 18 -23.14 4.59 -9.71
N MET A 19 -22.79 5.79 -10.16
CA MET A 19 -21.45 6.34 -9.99
C MET A 19 -21.25 6.66 -8.51
N MET A 20 -19.98 6.65 -8.09
CA MET A 20 -19.46 7.11 -6.80
C MET A 20 -19.61 6.12 -5.64
N GLY A 21 -18.69 5.16 -5.63
CA GLY A 21 -18.21 4.50 -4.42
C GLY A 21 -16.69 4.62 -4.37
N GLU A 22 -16.17 5.84 -4.21
CA GLU A 22 -14.87 6.04 -3.59
C GLU A 22 -14.96 5.41 -2.20
N THR A 23 -14.53 4.16 -2.06
CA THR A 23 -13.93 3.80 -0.79
C THR A 23 -12.46 4.07 -0.95
N ALA A 24 -12.06 5.26 -0.50
CA ALA A 24 -10.73 5.53 -0.01
C ALA A 24 -10.12 4.26 0.60
N GLY A 25 -8.86 4.01 0.28
CA GLY A 25 -8.11 2.82 0.67
C GLY A 25 -8.52 2.28 2.03
N LYS A 26 -9.05 1.06 2.01
CA LYS A 26 -9.28 0.25 3.20
C LYS A 26 -8.62 -1.12 3.05
N GLU A 27 -7.38 -1.08 2.61
CA GLU A 27 -6.35 -2.06 2.93
C GLU A 27 -5.57 -1.45 4.11
N MET A 28 -6.23 -1.36 5.25
CA MET A 28 -5.56 -1.00 6.51
C MET A 28 -5.27 -2.35 7.17
N CYS A 29 -3.98 -2.62 7.47
CA CYS A 29 -3.55 -3.85 8.13
C CYS A 29 -4.60 -4.26 9.18
N LYS A 30 -5.22 -5.44 9.04
CA LYS A 30 -6.21 -5.92 10.01
C LYS A 30 -5.55 -6.08 11.38
N ALA A 31 -5.58 -5.03 12.20
CA ALA A 31 -5.36 -5.12 13.62
C ALA A 31 -6.61 -5.77 14.23
N SER A 32 -6.42 -6.91 14.87
CA SER A 32 -7.44 -7.74 15.49
C SER A 32 -8.37 -6.93 16.40
N ILE A 33 -9.67 -7.18 16.31
CA ILE A 33 -10.69 -6.67 17.22
C ILE A 33 -10.30 -7.10 18.65
N GLY A 34 -10.01 -6.12 19.50
CA GLY A 34 -9.69 -6.35 20.91
C GLY A 34 -9.38 -5.05 21.63
N HIS A 35 -10.37 -4.15 21.72
CA HIS A 35 -10.42 -3.03 22.69
C HIS A 35 -9.07 -2.35 23.05
N GLY A 36 -8.23 -2.08 22.05
CA GLY A 36 -6.89 -1.54 22.24
C GLY A 36 -6.19 -1.34 20.90
N TRP A 37 -5.66 -0.15 20.66
CA TRP A 37 -4.94 0.24 19.45
C TRP A 37 -3.56 -0.46 19.32
N ALA A 38 -3.44 -1.72 19.72
CA ALA A 38 -2.18 -2.43 19.70
C ALA A 38 -1.86 -2.97 18.29
N CYS A 39 -0.61 -2.86 17.88
CA CYS A 39 -0.14 -3.46 16.64
C CYS A 39 -0.16 -5.00 16.70
N PRO A 40 -0.26 -5.69 15.55
CA PRO A 40 -0.17 -7.15 15.52
C PRO A 40 1.16 -7.66 16.12
N PRO A 41 1.23 -8.92 16.56
CA PRO A 41 2.48 -9.52 17.04
C PRO A 41 3.61 -9.34 16.01
N THR A 42 4.83 -9.06 16.46
CA THR A 42 6.02 -8.77 15.63
C THR A 42 6.04 -7.42 14.91
N TRP A 43 5.01 -6.58 15.10
CA TRP A 43 4.99 -5.20 14.63
C TRP A 43 5.32 -4.24 15.76
N TYR A 44 5.96 -3.14 15.41
CA TYR A 44 6.33 -2.07 16.31
C TYR A 44 5.30 -0.94 16.22
N GLN A 45 4.88 -0.42 17.37
CA GLN A 45 3.92 0.66 17.44
C GLN A 45 4.60 2.01 17.63
N TRP A 46 4.23 2.98 16.80
CA TRP A 46 4.56 4.40 17.03
C TRP A 46 3.32 5.26 16.77
N GLY A 47 2.78 5.85 17.84
CA GLY A 47 1.51 6.55 17.82
C GLY A 47 0.37 5.63 17.35
N ARG A 48 -0.28 6.00 16.24
CA ARG A 48 -1.37 5.25 15.60
C ARG A 48 -0.92 4.41 14.40
N LYS A 49 0.40 4.25 14.20
CA LYS A 49 0.99 3.51 13.09
C LYS A 49 1.67 2.24 13.60
N CYS A 50 1.69 1.22 12.74
CA CYS A 50 2.36 -0.04 12.98
C CYS A 50 3.45 -0.24 11.92
N TYR A 51 4.62 -0.71 12.32
CA TYR A 51 5.78 -0.91 11.47
C TYR A 51 6.26 -2.35 11.56
N LYS A 52 6.65 -2.93 10.43
CA LYS A 52 7.29 -4.23 10.37
C LYS A 52 8.64 -4.11 9.69
N ALA A 53 9.67 -4.60 10.35
CA ALA A 53 10.99 -4.72 9.75
C ALA A 53 11.00 -5.94 8.82
N ILE A 54 11.38 -5.76 7.57
CA ILE A 54 11.71 -6.84 6.64
C ILE A 54 13.24 -6.87 6.55
N THR A 55 13.86 -7.96 6.98
CA THR A 55 15.32 -8.10 7.02
C THR A 55 15.90 -8.75 5.75
N GLU A 56 15.04 -9.18 4.84
CA GLU A 56 15.46 -9.78 3.57
C GLU A 56 16.05 -8.71 2.65
N PRO A 57 17.16 -9.02 1.95
CA PRO A 57 17.78 -8.09 1.02
C PRO A 57 16.93 -7.98 -0.24
N LEU A 58 16.04 -7.00 -0.27
CA LEU A 58 15.13 -6.73 -1.38
C LEU A 58 15.56 -5.48 -2.14
N THR A 59 15.31 -5.45 -3.45
CA THR A 59 15.30 -4.19 -4.22
C THR A 59 14.17 -3.29 -3.73
N TRP A 60 14.22 -2.01 -4.09
CA TRP A 60 13.15 -1.07 -3.70
C TRP A 60 11.76 -1.50 -4.18
N PHE A 61 11.67 -2.01 -5.42
CA PHE A 61 10.39 -2.48 -5.99
C PHE A 61 9.86 -3.73 -5.27
N GLU A 62 10.74 -4.69 -4.97
CA GLU A 62 10.36 -5.89 -4.22
C GLU A 62 9.92 -5.54 -2.79
N ALA A 63 10.63 -4.63 -2.12
CA ALA A 63 10.23 -4.16 -0.79
C ALA A 63 8.85 -3.49 -0.82
N LYS A 64 8.56 -2.67 -1.85
CA LYS A 64 7.25 -2.02 -2.03
C LYS A 64 6.13 -3.05 -2.22
N ASP A 65 6.36 -4.05 -3.08
CA ASP A 65 5.42 -5.14 -3.32
C ASP A 65 5.19 -5.96 -2.04
N GLU A 66 6.26 -6.28 -1.30
CA GLU A 66 6.17 -7.08 -0.07
C GLU A 66 5.41 -6.34 1.04
N CYS A 67 5.64 -5.03 1.21
CA CYS A 67 4.81 -4.21 2.09
C CYS A 67 3.33 -4.22 1.68
N THR A 68 3.06 -4.18 0.38
CA THR A 68 1.69 -4.19 -0.16
C THR A 68 0.99 -5.53 0.09
N LYS A 69 1.67 -6.67 -0.11
CA LYS A 69 1.15 -8.01 0.20
C LYS A 69 0.76 -8.18 1.67
N MET A 70 1.45 -7.49 2.57
CA MET A 70 1.14 -7.48 4.00
C MET A 70 0.01 -6.50 4.39
N GLY A 71 -0.62 -5.84 3.41
CA GLY A 71 -1.69 -4.86 3.63
C GLY A 71 -1.21 -3.50 4.15
N GLY A 72 0.08 -3.19 3.93
CA GLY A 72 0.71 -1.94 4.32
C GLY A 72 1.39 -1.22 3.15
N PHE A 73 2.22 -0.25 3.49
CA PHE A 73 3.00 0.52 2.52
C PHE A 73 4.43 0.66 3.02
N LEU A 74 5.35 0.83 2.09
CA LEU A 74 6.73 1.13 2.39
C LEU A 74 6.79 2.48 3.14
N VAL A 75 7.68 2.60 4.12
CA VAL A 75 7.59 3.66 5.13
C VAL A 75 7.86 5.05 4.55
N ALA A 76 6.99 6.02 4.84
CA ALA A 76 7.16 7.43 4.49
C ALA A 76 7.06 8.27 5.78
N PRO A 77 8.17 8.45 6.53
CA PRO A 77 8.14 9.19 7.78
C PRO A 77 7.71 10.64 7.53
N ARG A 78 6.88 11.19 8.44
CA ARG A 78 6.32 12.55 8.31
C ARG A 78 6.85 13.53 9.35
N SER A 79 7.72 13.07 10.25
CA SER A 79 8.37 13.93 11.25
C SER A 79 9.78 13.43 11.55
N HIS A 80 10.57 14.30 12.18
CA HIS A 80 11.93 13.95 12.62
C HIS A 80 11.88 12.84 13.67
N GLU A 81 10.95 12.94 14.62
CA GLU A 81 10.78 11.97 15.72
C GLU A 81 10.37 10.58 15.18
N GLU A 82 9.51 10.54 14.14
CA GLU A 82 9.18 9.29 13.45
C GLU A 82 10.41 8.69 12.75
N THR A 83 11.26 9.54 12.17
CA THR A 83 12.50 9.10 11.52
C THR A 83 13.49 8.54 12.55
N ASP A 84 13.68 9.23 13.67
CA ASP A 84 14.56 8.79 14.76
C ASP A 84 14.13 7.43 15.33
N PHE A 85 12.82 7.26 15.52
CA PHE A 85 12.26 5.97 15.92
C PHE A 85 12.59 4.86 14.93
N LEU A 86 12.44 5.11 13.62
CA LEU A 86 12.74 4.12 12.58
C LEU A 86 14.23 3.77 12.50
N VAL A 87 15.11 4.76 12.66
CA VAL A 87 16.57 4.56 12.69
C VAL A 87 17.00 3.73 13.91
N GLN A 88 16.38 3.96 15.07
CA GLN A 88 16.62 3.14 16.26
C GLN A 88 16.09 1.71 16.09
N LEU A 89 14.96 1.56 15.38
CA LEU A 89 14.33 0.28 15.13
C LEU A 89 15.11 -0.57 14.11
N LEU A 90 15.69 0.06 13.10
CA LEU A 90 16.37 -0.57 11.97
C LEU A 90 17.86 -0.18 12.00
N PRO A 91 18.74 -0.99 12.62
CA PRO A 91 20.16 -0.64 12.80
C PRO A 91 20.98 -0.64 11.49
N SER A 92 20.34 -0.89 10.35
CA SER A 92 20.95 -0.99 9.02
C SER A 92 20.18 -0.15 8.02
N LYS A 93 20.78 0.13 6.86
CA LYS A 93 20.11 0.88 5.77
C LYS A 93 18.81 0.17 5.38
N PHE A 94 17.73 0.94 5.21
CA PHE A 94 16.42 0.45 4.82
C PHE A 94 15.80 1.33 3.73
N TRP A 95 14.88 0.76 2.96
CA TRP A 95 14.13 1.49 1.94
C TRP A 95 13.03 2.35 2.56
N ILE A 96 12.86 3.56 2.05
CA ILE A 96 11.72 4.44 2.34
C ILE A 96 10.94 4.75 1.06
N ASN A 97 9.68 5.14 1.22
CA ASN A 97 8.76 5.40 0.13
C ASN A 97 8.96 6.82 -0.39
N CYS A 98 10.15 7.03 -0.97
CA CYS A 98 10.52 8.20 -1.74
C CYS A 98 10.89 7.69 -3.14
N SER A 99 9.96 7.80 -4.09
CA SER A 99 10.24 7.53 -5.50
C SER A 99 9.87 8.73 -6.34
N ASP A 100 10.81 9.19 -7.16
CA ASP A 100 10.66 10.16 -8.24
C ASP A 100 10.16 9.52 -9.54
N VAL A 101 9.96 8.20 -9.54
CA VAL A 101 9.60 7.37 -10.72
C VAL A 101 8.33 7.85 -11.45
N GLU A 102 7.37 8.46 -10.75
CA GLU A 102 6.13 8.95 -11.37
C GLU A 102 6.18 10.43 -11.75
N LYS A 103 7.10 11.21 -11.16
CA LYS A 103 7.30 12.62 -11.49
C LYS A 103 8.66 13.12 -10.97
N GLU A 104 9.61 13.26 -11.88
CA GLU A 104 10.85 14.00 -11.67
C GLU A 104 10.52 15.48 -11.41
N GLY A 105 11.35 16.15 -10.60
CA GLY A 105 11.15 17.52 -10.15
C GLY A 105 10.73 18.48 -11.27
N VAL A 106 9.64 19.22 -11.04
CA VAL A 106 9.35 20.47 -11.75
C VAL A 106 10.28 21.57 -11.29
#